data_AF-A0A2D5SZ42-F1
#
_entry.id   AF-A0A2D5SZ42-F1
#
_cell.length_a   1.000
_cell.length_b   1.000
_cell.length_c   1.000
_cell.angle_alpha   90.00
_cell.angle_beta   90.00
_cell.angle_gamma   90.00
#
_symmetry.space_group_name_H-M   'P 1'
#
loop_
_entity.id
_entity.type
_entity.pdbx_description
1 polymer ?
#
loop_
_entity_poly.entity_id
_entity_poly.type
_entity_poly.pdbx_seq_one_letter_code
_entity_poly.pdbx_strand_id
1 'polypeptide(L)'
;MTRVKVESDDGEYFTNHVLDKWRISEQFIIAPGEKKVIPFEARLHSETPITELNAGYNHSFVWIETGLDIDLAIDPNDKDTLHIYPNEAVKACMQAMDKLGFSLVKADVEKGYLRASSFQSTSGCYQELEYRPNTRSLFGIQEIELSFVPEAHKTHVLIELDRAFRGDGYVDLTIEHDHVNVSQLCDQLERLFN
;
A
#
# COMPACT_ATOMS: atom_id res chain seq x y z
N MET A 1 -6.08 -8.27 -6.13
CA MET A 1 -5.98 -8.83 -4.76
C MET A 1 -4.61 -8.52 -4.19
N THR A 2 -4.47 -8.55 -2.87
CA THR A 2 -3.19 -8.44 -2.17
C THR A 2 -3.14 -9.40 -0.99
N ARG A 3 -1.97 -9.56 -0.38
CA ARG A 3 -1.79 -10.34 0.85
C ARG A 3 -1.61 -9.36 2.00
N VAL A 4 -2.45 -9.49 3.03
CA VAL A 4 -2.46 -8.60 4.19
C VAL A 4 -2.04 -9.33 5.45
N LYS A 5 -1.29 -8.66 6.32
CA LYS A 5 -0.96 -9.08 7.69
C LYS A 5 -2.20 -8.82 8.57
N VAL A 6 -2.49 -9.78 9.44
CA VAL A 6 -3.58 -9.72 10.41
C VAL A 6 -2.98 -10.02 11.77
N GLU A 7 -3.14 -9.08 12.69
CA GLU A 7 -2.83 -9.28 14.11
C GLU A 7 -4.00 -9.97 14.82
N SER A 8 -3.69 -10.94 15.67
CA SER A 8 -4.65 -11.64 16.51
C SER A 8 -4.04 -11.97 17.87
N ASP A 9 -4.86 -12.37 18.84
CA ASP A 9 -4.39 -12.77 20.18
C ASP A 9 -3.38 -13.93 20.12
N ASP A 10 -3.45 -14.77 19.08
CA ASP A 10 -2.57 -15.93 18.85
C ASP A 10 -1.32 -15.58 17.99
N GLY A 11 -1.14 -14.30 17.64
CA GLY A 11 -0.02 -13.79 16.87
C GLY A 11 -0.42 -13.24 15.49
N GLU A 12 0.60 -13.07 14.64
CA GLU A 12 0.46 -12.52 13.29
C GLU A 12 0.36 -13.62 12.23
N TYR A 13 -0.55 -13.44 11.27
CA TYR A 13 -0.61 -14.29 10.08
C TYR A 13 -0.97 -13.46 8.85
N PHE A 14 -0.87 -14.07 7.67
CA PHE A 14 -1.24 -13.42 6.42
C PHE A 14 -2.44 -14.07 5.76
N THR A 15 -3.30 -13.24 5.17
CA THR A 15 -4.45 -13.71 4.39
C THR A 15 -4.59 -12.93 3.09
N ASN A 16 -5.34 -13.50 2.14
CA ASN A 16 -5.64 -12.82 0.89
C ASN A 16 -6.75 -11.79 1.10
N HIS A 17 -6.61 -10.64 0.45
CA HIS A 17 -7.57 -9.54 0.52
C HIS A 17 -7.95 -9.06 -0.88
N VAL A 18 -9.26 -8.89 -1.09
CA VAL A 18 -9.81 -8.36 -2.35
C VAL A 18 -9.82 -6.85 -2.26
N LEU A 19 -9.02 -6.20 -3.10
CA LEU A 19 -8.98 -4.74 -3.25
C LEU A 19 -10.13 -4.22 -4.14
N ASP A 20 -10.43 -4.95 -5.22
CA ASP A 20 -11.48 -4.63 -6.17
C ASP A 20 -11.94 -5.91 -6.90
N LYS A 21 -13.14 -5.89 -7.48
CA LYS A 21 -13.73 -7.00 -8.24
C LYS A 21 -14.53 -6.47 -9.43
N TRP A 22 -14.20 -6.98 -10.62
CA TRP A 22 -14.89 -6.63 -11.85
C TRP A 22 -15.64 -7.82 -12.44
N ARG A 23 -16.84 -7.57 -12.96
CA ARG A 23 -17.57 -8.55 -13.77
C ARG A 23 -17.19 -8.33 -15.24
N ILE A 24 -16.41 -9.25 -15.79
CA ILE A 24 -15.86 -9.12 -17.16
C ILE A 24 -16.84 -9.56 -18.24
N SER A 25 -17.79 -10.44 -17.91
CA SER A 25 -18.81 -10.89 -18.86
C SER A 25 -20.12 -11.28 -18.20
N GLU A 26 -21.20 -11.24 -18.98
CA GLU A 26 -22.47 -11.90 -18.65
C GLU A 26 -22.37 -13.42 -18.84
N GLN A 27 -23.36 -14.16 -18.36
CA GLN A 27 -23.42 -15.62 -18.54
C GLN A 27 -23.43 -15.98 -20.03
N PHE A 28 -22.68 -17.01 -20.41
CA PHE A 28 -22.68 -17.55 -21.77
C PHE A 28 -22.45 -19.06 -21.78
N ILE A 29 -22.83 -19.70 -22.89
CA ILE A 29 -22.51 -21.11 -23.17
C ILE A 29 -21.24 -21.12 -24.03
N ILE A 30 -20.33 -22.04 -23.73
CA ILE A 30 -19.13 -22.33 -24.53
C ILE A 30 -19.15 -23.80 -24.96
N ALA A 31 -19.02 -24.06 -26.26
CA ALA A 31 -19.05 -25.42 -26.81
C ALA A 31 -17.68 -26.13 -26.66
N PRO A 32 -17.63 -27.47 -26.73
CA PRO A 32 -16.37 -28.21 -26.71
C PRO A 32 -15.39 -27.74 -27.79
N GLY A 33 -14.20 -27.30 -27.37
CA GLY A 33 -13.16 -26.80 -28.27
C GLY A 33 -13.36 -25.35 -28.77
N GLU A 34 -14.46 -24.70 -28.38
CA GLU A 34 -14.67 -23.28 -28.66
C GLU A 34 -13.68 -22.44 -27.85
N LYS A 35 -13.12 -21.39 -28.49
CA LYS A 35 -12.27 -20.41 -27.83
C LYS A 35 -13.00 -19.07 -27.82
N LYS A 36 -13.06 -18.46 -26.64
CA LYS A 36 -13.64 -17.13 -26.45
C LYS A 36 -12.59 -16.20 -25.85
N VAL A 37 -12.48 -15.01 -26.43
CA VAL A 37 -11.59 -13.94 -25.96
C VAL A 37 -12.47 -12.77 -25.58
N ILE A 38 -12.33 -12.30 -24.34
CA ILE A 38 -13.13 -11.19 -23.80
C ILE A 38 -12.15 -10.07 -23.43
N PRO A 39 -11.98 -9.05 -24.28
CA PRO A 39 -11.13 -7.91 -23.94
C PRO A 39 -11.80 -7.09 -22.83
N PHE A 40 -11.01 -6.61 -21.88
CA PHE A 40 -11.48 -5.73 -20.83
C PHE A 40 -10.42 -4.68 -20.47
N GLU A 41 -10.88 -3.60 -19.88
CA GLU A 41 -10.05 -2.59 -19.25
C GLU A 41 -10.60 -2.36 -17.85
N ALA A 42 -9.70 -2.26 -16.87
CA ALA A 42 -10.05 -1.99 -15.49
C ALA A 42 -9.07 -0.98 -14.91
N ARG A 43 -9.57 -0.09 -14.05
CA ARG A 43 -8.74 0.82 -13.28
C ARG A 43 -8.47 0.19 -11.92
N LEU A 44 -7.20 0.11 -11.54
CA LEU A 44 -6.81 -0.35 -10.21
C LEU A 44 -7.33 0.62 -9.13
N HIS A 45 -7.67 0.07 -7.96
CA HIS A 45 -8.01 0.86 -6.78
C HIS A 45 -6.82 1.79 -6.44
N SER A 46 -7.08 3.06 -6.07
CA SER A 46 -6.01 4.05 -5.82
C SER A 46 -5.09 3.67 -4.67
N GLU A 47 -5.61 2.90 -3.70
CA GLU A 47 -4.87 2.35 -2.55
C GLU A 47 -4.25 0.96 -2.84
N THR A 48 -4.07 0.59 -4.11
CA THR A 48 -3.35 -0.66 -4.43
C THR A 48 -1.91 -0.58 -3.90
N PRO A 49 -1.45 -1.54 -3.08
CA PRO A 49 -0.12 -1.50 -2.48
C PRO A 49 0.99 -1.47 -3.52
N ILE A 50 2.04 -0.71 -3.23
CA ILE A 50 3.23 -0.61 -4.08
C ILE A 50 4.06 -1.88 -3.89
N THR A 51 4.38 -2.59 -4.97
CA THR A 51 5.21 -3.81 -4.90
C THR A 51 6.66 -3.53 -5.23
N GLU A 52 6.95 -2.49 -6.01
CA GLU A 52 8.29 -2.18 -6.49
C GLU A 52 8.99 -1.21 -5.53
N LEU A 53 9.35 -1.74 -4.35
CA LEU A 53 10.04 -1.02 -3.28
C LEU A 53 11.41 -1.65 -3.03
N ASN A 54 12.44 -0.82 -2.94
CA ASN A 54 13.78 -1.23 -2.54
C ASN A 54 13.91 -1.25 -1.00
N ALA A 55 13.06 -2.03 -0.34
CA ALA A 55 13.12 -2.26 1.10
C ALA A 55 13.99 -3.47 1.42
N GLY A 56 14.62 -3.49 2.60
CA GLY A 56 15.32 -4.70 3.08
C GLY A 56 14.41 -5.93 3.14
N TYR A 57 13.15 -5.73 3.54
CA TYR A 57 12.11 -6.76 3.57
C TYR A 57 10.81 -6.23 2.97
N ASN A 58 10.51 -6.62 1.73
CA ASN A 58 9.28 -6.23 1.04
C ASN A 58 8.28 -7.40 0.97
N HIS A 59 7.18 -7.29 1.69
CA HIS A 59 6.09 -8.28 1.79
C HIS A 59 4.83 -7.83 1.04
N SER A 60 4.96 -6.85 0.14
CA SER A 60 3.84 -6.32 -0.64
C SER A 60 3.66 -7.13 -1.92
N PHE A 61 2.53 -7.81 -2.04
CA PHE A 61 2.19 -8.64 -3.21
C PHE A 61 0.85 -8.22 -3.78
N VAL A 62 0.77 -8.04 -5.10
CA VAL A 62 -0.49 -7.74 -5.79
C VAL A 62 -0.64 -8.66 -6.99
N TRP A 63 -1.83 -9.23 -7.18
CA TRP A 63 -2.15 -10.06 -8.34
C TRP A 63 -3.58 -9.84 -8.81
N ILE A 64 -3.82 -10.10 -10.09
CA ILE A 64 -5.15 -10.31 -10.66
C ILE A 64 -5.47 -11.80 -10.53
N GLU A 65 -6.67 -12.09 -10.04
CA GLU A 65 -7.20 -13.45 -9.98
C GLU A 65 -8.38 -13.54 -10.92
N THR A 66 -8.26 -14.35 -11.97
CA THR A 66 -9.34 -14.60 -12.92
C THR A 66 -10.09 -15.84 -12.49
N GLY A 67 -11.37 -15.68 -12.19
CA GLY A 67 -12.29 -16.77 -11.92
C GLY A 67 -13.31 -16.91 -13.04
N LEU A 68 -13.64 -18.14 -13.38
CA LEU A 68 -14.78 -18.49 -14.23
C LEU A 68 -15.68 -19.42 -13.43
N ASP A 69 -16.87 -18.93 -13.06
CA ASP A 69 -17.89 -19.75 -12.41
C ASP A 69 -18.54 -20.65 -13.46
N ILE A 70 -18.30 -21.96 -13.36
CA ILE A 70 -18.88 -22.98 -14.24
C ILE A 70 -19.71 -23.93 -13.39
N ASP A 71 -21.00 -24.01 -13.69
CA ASP A 71 -21.91 -24.95 -13.02
C ASP A 71 -21.31 -26.37 -12.99
N LEU A 72 -21.13 -26.91 -11.77
CA LEU A 72 -20.67 -28.28 -11.49
C LEU A 72 -19.21 -28.60 -11.92
N ALA A 73 -18.38 -27.61 -12.23
CA ALA A 73 -16.96 -27.81 -12.50
C ALA A 73 -16.05 -27.28 -11.38
N ILE A 74 -14.77 -27.65 -11.43
CA ILE A 74 -13.75 -27.00 -10.62
C ILE A 74 -13.43 -25.65 -11.28
N ASP A 75 -13.65 -24.55 -10.57
CA ASP A 75 -13.35 -23.22 -11.08
C ASP A 75 -11.87 -23.13 -11.48
N PRO A 76 -11.55 -22.78 -12.74
CA PRO A 76 -10.17 -22.50 -13.11
C PRO A 76 -9.72 -21.25 -12.37
N ASN A 77 -8.58 -21.34 -11.70
CA ASN A 77 -7.92 -20.22 -11.05
C ASN A 77 -6.68 -19.85 -11.86
N ASP A 78 -6.62 -18.60 -12.32
CA ASP A 78 -5.47 -18.00 -12.97
C ASP A 78 -5.01 -16.76 -12.18
N LYS A 79 -3.69 -16.64 -11.98
CA LYS A 79 -3.10 -15.58 -11.15
C LYS A 79 -1.95 -14.88 -11.87
N ASP A 80 -2.17 -13.62 -12.20
CA ASP A 80 -1.17 -12.75 -12.81
C ASP A 80 -0.66 -11.75 -11.79
N THR A 81 0.65 -11.82 -11.46
CA THR A 81 1.27 -10.86 -10.54
C THR A 81 1.42 -9.50 -11.20
N LEU A 82 1.20 -8.43 -10.43
CA LEU A 82 1.35 -7.04 -10.88
C LEU A 82 2.56 -6.38 -10.22
N HIS A 83 3.29 -5.61 -11.03
CA HIS A 83 4.32 -4.69 -10.56
C HIS A 83 3.72 -3.30 -10.38
N ILE A 84 3.59 -2.85 -9.13
CA ILE A 84 2.99 -1.57 -8.77
C ILE A 84 4.09 -0.63 -8.31
N TYR A 85 4.21 0.51 -9.00
CA TYR A 85 5.21 1.53 -8.73
C TYR A 85 4.63 2.69 -7.91
N PRO A 86 5.44 3.37 -7.08
CA PRO A 86 4.99 4.56 -6.34
C PRO A 86 4.65 5.72 -7.29
N ASN A 87 3.60 6.47 -6.96
CA ASN A 87 3.29 7.74 -7.65
C ASN A 87 4.33 8.83 -7.31
N GLU A 88 4.28 9.98 -8.00
CA GLU A 88 5.26 11.05 -7.81
C GLU A 88 5.32 11.59 -6.37
N ALA A 89 4.17 11.72 -5.70
CA ALA A 89 4.11 12.19 -4.32
C ALA A 89 4.76 11.20 -3.35
N VAL A 90 4.48 9.90 -3.49
CA VAL A 90 5.12 8.85 -2.69
C VAL A 90 6.62 8.82 -2.97
N LYS A 91 7.05 8.84 -4.23
CA LYS A 91 8.48 8.90 -4.59
C LYS A 91 9.19 10.08 -3.97
N ALA A 92 8.58 11.26 -4.00
CA ALA A 92 9.17 12.46 -3.41
C ALA A 92 9.27 12.37 -1.88
N CYS A 93 8.26 11.77 -1.23
CA CYS A 93 8.29 11.49 0.21
C CYS A 93 9.42 10.51 0.56
N MET A 94 9.54 9.40 -0.18
CA MET A 94 10.64 8.42 -0.01
C MET A 94 12.02 9.08 -0.19
N GLN A 95 12.19 9.91 -1.21
CA GLN A 95 13.43 10.67 -1.43
C GLN A 95 13.71 11.67 -0.30
N ALA A 96 12.67 12.27 0.28
CA ALA A 96 12.84 13.16 1.42
C ALA A 96 13.32 12.39 2.66
N MET A 97 12.77 11.20 2.93
CA MET A 97 13.25 10.31 4.00
C MET A 97 14.72 9.95 3.83
N ASP A 98 15.14 9.56 2.62
CA ASP A 98 16.54 9.24 2.31
C ASP A 98 17.47 10.44 2.61
N LYS A 99 17.06 11.65 2.21
CA LYS A 99 17.81 12.90 2.45
C LYS A 99 17.90 13.26 3.94
N LEU A 100 16.87 12.94 4.70
CA LEU A 100 16.84 13.11 6.16
C LEU A 100 17.61 12.02 6.90
N GLY A 101 18.23 11.07 6.18
CA GLY A 101 19.08 10.05 6.76
C GLY A 101 18.32 8.86 7.32
N PHE A 102 17.14 8.56 6.78
CA PHE A 102 16.39 7.34 7.06
C PHE A 102 16.52 6.35 5.90
N SER A 103 16.47 5.06 6.21
CA SER A 103 16.44 3.99 5.21
C SER A 103 15.16 3.19 5.35
N LEU A 104 14.55 2.84 4.22
CA LEU A 104 13.40 1.92 4.15
C LEU A 104 13.85 0.50 4.52
N VAL A 105 13.36 -0.02 5.64
CA VAL A 105 13.76 -1.34 6.16
C VAL A 105 12.73 -2.41 5.84
N LYS A 106 11.44 -2.07 5.86
CA LYS A 106 10.35 -3.02 5.68
C LYS A 106 9.16 -2.36 4.97
N ALA A 107 8.43 -3.17 4.22
CA ALA A 107 7.14 -2.79 3.67
C ALA A 107 6.17 -3.98 3.75
N ASP A 108 5.03 -3.79 4.40
CA ASP A 108 3.94 -4.76 4.51
C ASP A 108 2.58 -4.08 4.35
N VAL A 109 1.56 -4.92 4.14
CA VAL A 109 0.18 -4.47 3.96
C VAL A 109 -0.62 -4.96 5.16
N GLU A 110 -1.17 -4.05 5.93
CA GLU A 110 -1.92 -4.32 7.15
C GLU A 110 -3.42 -4.43 6.89
N LYS A 111 -4.08 -5.32 7.60
CA LYS A 111 -5.54 -5.43 7.61
C LYS A 111 -6.12 -4.32 8.49
N GLY A 112 -6.81 -3.36 7.90
CA GLY A 112 -7.41 -2.27 8.66
C GLY A 112 -7.79 -1.07 7.81
N TYR A 113 -8.01 0.06 8.46
CA TYR A 113 -8.29 1.34 7.82
C TYR A 113 -7.47 2.44 8.49
N LEU A 114 -6.93 3.34 7.69
CA LEU A 114 -6.33 4.58 8.16
C LEU A 114 -7.42 5.62 8.37
N ARG A 115 -7.32 6.39 9.44
CA ARG A 115 -8.25 7.49 9.71
C ARG A 115 -7.52 8.66 10.36
N ALA A 116 -7.50 9.79 9.66
CA ALA A 116 -7.09 11.08 10.18
C ALA A 116 -8.30 12.03 10.24
N SER A 117 -8.07 13.26 10.70
CA SER A 117 -9.13 14.29 10.72
C SER A 117 -9.58 14.71 9.32
N SER A 118 -8.68 14.60 8.34
CA SER A 118 -8.83 15.15 6.98
C SER A 118 -9.03 14.07 5.89
N PHE A 119 -8.75 12.80 6.18
CA PHE A 119 -8.88 11.69 5.23
C PHE A 119 -9.12 10.34 5.93
N GLN A 120 -9.59 9.37 5.15
CA GLN A 120 -9.79 7.99 5.58
C GLN A 120 -9.53 7.06 4.39
N SER A 121 -8.89 5.91 4.63
CA SER A 121 -8.74 4.88 3.59
C SER A 121 -10.01 4.06 3.39
N THR A 122 -10.18 3.44 2.22
CA THR A 122 -11.41 2.72 1.86
C THR A 122 -11.20 1.27 1.44
N SER A 123 -9.97 0.85 1.16
CA SER A 123 -9.71 -0.49 0.63
C SER A 123 -9.87 -1.62 1.65
N GLY A 124 -9.88 -1.32 2.96
CA GLY A 124 -9.92 -2.34 4.01
C GLY A 124 -8.58 -3.03 4.29
N CYS A 125 -7.51 -2.41 3.78
CA CYS A 125 -6.13 -2.60 4.16
C CYS A 125 -5.36 -1.28 3.99
N TYR A 126 -4.10 -1.24 4.41
CA TYR A 126 -3.21 -0.13 4.12
C TYR A 126 -1.76 -0.61 4.09
N GLN A 127 -0.88 0.12 3.41
CA GLN A 127 0.53 -0.25 3.31
C GLN A 127 1.37 0.59 4.26
N GLU A 128 2.17 -0.06 5.10
CA GLU A 128 3.15 0.56 5.98
C GLU A 128 4.54 0.49 5.32
N LEU A 129 5.21 1.64 5.20
CA LEU A 129 6.62 1.75 4.86
C LEU A 129 7.40 2.09 6.13
N GLU A 130 8.15 1.12 6.65
CA GLU A 130 8.90 1.25 7.89
C GLU A 130 10.32 1.78 7.58
N TYR A 131 10.67 2.89 8.23
CA TYR A 131 11.95 3.58 8.11
C TYR A 131 12.70 3.57 9.42
N ARG A 132 14.03 3.42 9.34
CA ARG A 132 14.93 3.55 10.48
C ARG A 132 16.04 4.56 10.19
N PRO A 133 16.52 5.31 11.21
CA PRO A 133 17.60 6.25 11.01
C PRO A 133 18.91 5.51 10.71
N ASN A 134 19.69 6.06 9.78
CA ASN A 134 21.01 5.55 9.41
C ASN A 134 22.03 5.70 10.55
N THR A 135 21.82 6.70 11.42
CA THR A 135 22.62 6.92 12.63
C THR A 135 21.73 6.81 13.85
N ARG A 136 22.04 5.87 14.75
CA ARG A 136 21.27 5.69 15.99
C ARG A 136 21.64 6.76 17.02
N SER A 137 20.62 7.33 17.66
CA SER A 137 20.74 8.19 18.84
C SER A 137 20.01 7.55 20.01
N LEU A 138 20.57 7.64 21.22
CA LEU A 138 19.94 7.13 22.45
C LEU A 138 18.63 7.87 22.79
N PHE A 139 18.46 9.10 22.29
CA PHE A 139 17.31 9.96 22.56
C PHE A 139 16.58 10.39 21.29
N GLY A 140 16.95 9.85 20.12
CA GLY A 140 16.29 10.16 18.85
C GLY A 140 15.24 9.12 18.48
N ILE A 141 14.47 9.44 17.43
CA ILE A 141 13.49 8.53 16.84
C ILE A 141 14.20 7.24 16.42
N GLN A 142 13.61 6.09 16.78
CA GLN A 142 14.10 4.77 16.42
C GLN A 142 13.44 4.25 15.14
N GLU A 143 12.16 4.60 14.92
CA GLU A 143 11.36 4.09 13.81
C GLU A 143 10.28 5.08 13.38
N ILE A 144 10.06 5.15 12.07
CA ILE A 144 9.00 5.94 11.45
C ILE A 144 8.26 5.04 10.47
N GLU A 145 6.94 5.00 10.58
CA GLU A 145 6.10 4.29 9.63
C GLU A 145 5.31 5.31 8.80
N LEU A 146 5.36 5.15 7.48
CA LEU A 146 4.61 5.98 6.55
C LEU A 146 3.53 5.14 5.88
N SER A 147 2.29 5.62 5.97
CA SER A 147 1.16 5.03 5.27
C SER A 147 0.49 6.07 4.36
N PHE A 148 0.17 5.67 3.13
CA PHE A 148 -0.31 6.59 2.09
C PHE A 148 -1.77 6.34 1.74
N VAL A 149 -2.55 7.41 1.58
CA VAL A 149 -3.90 7.37 0.99
C VAL A 149 -3.91 8.24 -0.27
N PRO A 150 -3.69 7.64 -1.46
CA PRO A 150 -3.67 8.37 -2.72
C PRO A 150 -5.09 8.74 -3.20
N GLU A 151 -5.26 10.00 -3.57
CA GLU A 151 -6.44 10.53 -4.27
C GLU A 151 -6.05 11.01 -5.69
N ALA A 152 -7.01 11.57 -6.43
CA ALA A 152 -6.81 11.99 -7.82
C ALA A 152 -5.79 13.14 -8.00
N HIS A 153 -5.68 14.03 -7.02
CA HIS A 153 -4.88 15.27 -7.13
C HIS A 153 -3.91 15.47 -5.96
N LYS A 154 -3.99 14.62 -4.94
CA LYS A 154 -3.19 14.71 -3.72
C LYS A 154 -2.97 13.33 -3.15
N THR A 155 -1.93 13.19 -2.34
CA THR A 155 -1.67 11.99 -1.55
C THR A 155 -1.59 12.40 -0.10
N HIS A 156 -2.42 11.79 0.73
CA HIS A 156 -2.33 11.92 2.18
C HIS A 156 -1.28 10.96 2.72
N VAL A 157 -0.56 11.39 3.76
CA VAL A 157 0.45 10.59 4.45
C VAL A 157 0.10 10.61 5.92
N LEU A 158 -0.15 9.43 6.48
CA LEU A 158 -0.18 9.21 7.91
C LEU A 158 1.23 8.77 8.36
N ILE A 159 1.71 9.37 9.43
CA ILE A 159 3.06 9.18 9.94
C ILE A 159 2.95 8.72 11.39
N GLU A 160 3.47 7.53 11.67
CA GLU A 160 3.59 6.98 13.01
C GLU A 160 5.04 7.13 13.48
N LEU A 161 5.23 7.65 14.70
CA LEU A 161 6.56 7.85 15.30
C LEU A 161 6.70 6.95 16.53
N ASP A 162 7.78 6.14 16.60
CA ASP A 162 8.19 5.37 17.78
C ASP A 162 7.09 4.55 18.49
N ARG A 163 6.47 3.64 17.71
CA ARG A 163 5.48 2.63 18.12
C ARG A 163 5.88 1.80 19.38
N ALA A 164 7.17 1.78 19.73
CA ALA A 164 7.73 0.91 20.75
C ALA A 164 7.52 1.33 22.22
N PHE A 165 7.28 2.61 22.57
CA PHE A 165 7.28 2.99 24.00
C PHE A 165 6.31 4.07 24.49
N ARG A 166 5.63 4.86 23.65
CA ARG A 166 4.64 5.88 24.12
C ARG A 166 3.52 6.07 23.09
N GLY A 167 2.29 6.05 23.58
CA GLY A 167 1.05 5.87 22.80
C GLY A 167 0.88 6.65 21.50
N ASP A 168 0.25 5.98 20.53
CA ASP A 168 -0.62 6.42 19.42
C ASP A 168 -0.38 7.84 18.86
N GLY A 169 0.88 8.24 18.73
CA GLY A 169 1.25 9.53 18.17
C GLY A 169 1.23 9.46 16.65
N TYR A 170 0.10 9.85 16.05
CA TYR A 170 0.00 10.03 14.61
C TYR A 170 0.04 11.51 14.25
N VAL A 171 0.85 11.83 13.24
CA VAL A 171 0.79 13.10 12.54
C VAL A 171 0.47 12.85 11.08
N ASP A 172 -0.17 13.83 10.43
CA ASP A 172 -0.51 13.73 9.03
C ASP A 172 -0.04 14.92 8.22
N LEU A 173 0.24 14.67 6.95
CA LEU A 173 0.47 15.70 5.95
C LEU A 173 -0.19 15.33 4.62
N THR A 174 -0.36 16.32 3.77
CA THR A 174 -0.93 16.16 2.42
C THR A 174 0.03 16.70 1.39
N ILE A 175 0.27 15.91 0.35
CA ILE A 175 1.12 16.26 -0.78
C ILE A 175 0.24 16.50 -2.00
N GLU A 176 0.11 17.75 -2.44
CA GLU A 176 -0.57 18.09 -3.69
C GLU A 176 0.28 17.66 -4.89
N HIS A 177 -0.34 17.01 -5.89
CA HIS A 177 0.37 16.39 -7.01
C HIS A 177 0.95 17.42 -8.00
N ASP A 178 0.38 18.62 -8.06
CA ASP A 178 0.81 19.71 -8.96
C ASP A 178 2.00 20.51 -8.42
N HIS A 179 2.34 20.37 -7.13
CA HIS A 179 3.40 21.12 -6.46
C HIS A 179 4.40 20.24 -5.70
N VAL A 180 4.59 18.99 -6.13
CA VAL A 180 5.53 18.06 -5.48
C VAL A 180 6.95 18.66 -5.45
N ASN A 181 7.45 18.96 -4.24
CA ASN A 181 8.76 19.55 -4.03
C ASN A 181 9.49 18.83 -2.88
N VAL A 182 10.55 18.10 -3.21
CA VAL A 182 11.31 17.30 -2.24
C VAL A 182 11.94 18.16 -1.15
N SER A 183 12.42 19.36 -1.45
CA SER A 183 13.03 20.24 -0.43
C SER A 183 12.00 20.69 0.60
N GLN A 184 10.80 21.08 0.14
CA GLN A 184 9.72 21.47 1.04
C GLN A 184 9.24 20.28 1.87
N LEU A 185 9.18 19.08 1.29
CA LEU A 185 8.87 17.86 2.03
C LEU A 185 9.93 17.55 3.09
N CYS A 186 11.23 17.72 2.79
CA CYS A 186 12.28 17.59 3.81
C CYS A 186 12.04 18.57 4.96
N ASP A 187 11.79 19.85 4.68
CA ASP A 187 11.55 20.87 5.71
C ASP A 187 10.31 20.56 6.56
N GLN A 188 9.26 20.00 5.95
CA GLN A 188 8.02 19.61 6.65
C GLN A 188 8.25 18.39 7.54
N LEU A 189 8.85 17.33 7.00
CA LEU A 189 9.14 16.10 7.74
C LEU A 189 10.12 16.36 8.89
N GLU A 190 11.16 17.16 8.68
CA GLU A 190 12.10 17.53 9.74
C GLU A 190 11.41 18.25 10.90
N ARG A 191 10.39 19.09 10.63
CA ARG A 191 9.59 19.73 11.70
C ARG A 191 8.68 18.76 12.44
N LEU A 192 8.23 17.68 11.80
CA LEU A 192 7.39 16.67 12.42
C LEU A 192 8.20 15.67 13.26
N PHE A 193 9.48 15.50 12.95
CA PHE A 193 10.38 14.56 13.62
C PHE A 193 11.09 15.16 14.84
N ASN A 194 10.94 16.47 15.08
CA ASN A 194 11.54 17.21 16.21
C ASN A 194 10.48 17.60 17.25
#